data_AF-A0A2K1IMR2-F1
#
_entry.id   AF-A0A2K1IMR2-F1
#
_cell.length_a   1.000
_cell.length_b   1.000
_cell.length_c   1.000
_cell.angle_alpha   90.00
_cell.angle_beta   90.00
_cell.angle_gamma   90.00
#
_symmetry.space_group_name_H-M   'P 1'
#
loop_
_entity.id
_entity.type
_entity.pdbx_description
1 polymer ?
#
loop_
_entity_poly.entity_id
_entity_poly.type
_entity_poly.pdbx_seq_one_letter_code
_entity_poly.pdbx_strand_id
1 'polypeptide(L)'
;MEFCSHDETMLAFIADLMGKNASGILDTLMNTKHFLPKPVSASLHELLYKILGNSNFKLSFAKVFVSHYPKFFEDSAAAESAAIGITSANKYSEHAILNSFSVQIFTIPTLTPKLVIESRLLEMLLGTLKEFFLACAGEDGRLLGSKGLLVKRMYYRILEDIRYVMNHFEAAKYVAERKSELSRAWLHLLAFVQGMYPQRRMTGIHVEEDNEVWSSVYSLENQMASIHSLFVAGAASNASLEETYLSTPCGSFGLAKEALGNREFQQACQNWMCIERVQRDKWC
;
A
#
# COMPACT_ATOMS: atom_id res chain seq x y z
N MET A 1 2.01 -21.07 26.98
CA MET A 1 3.23 -21.17 26.17
C MET A 1 4.13 -20.02 26.58
N GLU A 2 5.18 -20.29 27.35
CA GLU A 2 6.10 -19.29 27.91
C GLU A 2 7.19 -18.81 26.92
N PHE A 3 7.06 -19.09 25.62
CA PHE A 3 8.07 -18.69 24.61
C PHE A 3 8.41 -17.19 24.64
N CYS A 4 7.43 -16.36 25.01
CA CYS A 4 7.57 -14.91 25.08
C CYS A 4 8.39 -14.38 26.28
N SER A 5 8.69 -15.19 27.29
CA SER A 5 9.41 -14.78 28.51
C SER A 5 10.87 -15.25 28.57
N HIS A 6 11.44 -15.73 27.47
CA HIS A 6 12.81 -16.24 27.44
C HIS A 6 13.85 -15.14 27.19
N ASP A 7 15.09 -15.42 27.63
CA ASP A 7 16.26 -14.54 27.48
C ASP A 7 16.62 -14.26 26.01
N GLU A 8 17.31 -13.14 25.77
CA GLU A 8 17.70 -12.67 24.42
C GLU A 8 18.46 -13.72 23.60
N THR A 9 19.24 -14.58 24.26
CA THR A 9 20.00 -15.68 23.62
C THR A 9 19.07 -16.72 23.00
N MET A 10 17.98 -17.06 23.67
CA MET A 10 16.99 -18.01 23.16
C MET A 10 16.17 -17.39 22.02
N LEU A 11 15.81 -16.10 22.12
CA LEU A 11 15.16 -15.38 21.04
C LEU A 11 16.04 -15.30 19.78
N ALA A 12 17.35 -15.07 19.94
CA ALA A 12 18.30 -15.07 18.83
C ALA A 12 18.43 -16.46 18.18
N PHE A 13 18.46 -17.53 18.98
CA PHE A 13 18.47 -18.91 18.47
C PHE A 13 17.19 -19.24 17.68
N ILE A 14 16.02 -18.87 18.21
CA ILE A 14 14.73 -19.07 17.53
C ILE A 14 14.70 -18.26 16.22
N ALA A 15 15.17 -17.01 16.25
CA ALA A 15 15.26 -16.16 15.07
C ALA A 15 16.14 -16.78 13.98
N ASP A 16 17.29 -17.35 14.34
CA ASP A 16 18.19 -18.03 13.39
C ASP A 16 17.55 -19.33 12.84
N LEU A 17 16.90 -20.12 13.70
CA LEU A 17 16.22 -21.34 13.28
C LEU A 17 15.07 -21.06 12.31
N MET A 18 14.21 -20.08 12.62
CA MET A 18 13.07 -19.71 11.78
C MET A 18 13.48 -18.91 10.54
N GLY A 19 14.57 -18.14 10.62
CA GLY A 19 15.10 -17.35 9.52
C GLY A 19 15.81 -18.16 8.44
N LYS A 20 16.19 -19.42 8.73
CA LYS A 20 16.72 -20.37 7.75
C LYS A 20 15.59 -20.80 6.80
N ASN A 21 15.59 -20.23 5.60
CA ASN A 21 14.64 -20.54 4.52
C ASN A 21 14.54 -22.04 4.19
N ALA A 22 15.58 -22.83 4.48
CA ALA A 22 15.57 -24.28 4.27
C ALA A 22 14.51 -25.03 5.10
N SER A 23 14.01 -24.42 6.19
CA SER A 23 13.06 -25.07 7.09
C SER A 23 11.60 -25.01 6.62
N GLY A 24 11.25 -24.04 5.75
CA GLY A 24 9.85 -23.79 5.34
C GLY A 24 8.90 -23.47 6.51
N ILE A 25 9.44 -23.29 7.73
CA ILE A 25 8.65 -23.16 8.96
C ILE A 25 7.82 -21.89 8.89
N LEU A 26 8.43 -20.77 8.46
CA LEU A 26 7.74 -19.50 8.41
C LEU A 26 6.60 -19.51 7.37
N ASP A 27 6.85 -20.09 6.20
CA ASP A 27 5.84 -20.24 5.15
C ASP A 27 4.64 -21.08 5.64
N THR A 28 4.94 -22.23 6.26
CA THR A 28 3.93 -23.09 6.88
C THR A 28 3.13 -22.32 7.94
N LEU A 29 3.80 -21.63 8.87
CA LEU A 29 3.14 -20.88 9.94
C LEU A 29 2.23 -19.77 9.41
N MET A 30 2.67 -19.07 8.37
CA MET A 30 1.89 -17.99 7.74
C MET A 30 0.66 -18.56 7.01
N ASN A 31 0.76 -19.78 6.46
CA ASN A 31 -0.35 -20.46 5.80
C ASN A 31 -1.33 -21.16 6.77
N THR A 32 -0.86 -21.71 7.88
CA THR A 32 -1.69 -22.50 8.81
C THR A 32 -2.28 -21.69 9.96
N LYS A 33 -2.07 -20.37 9.99
CA LYS A 33 -2.46 -19.53 11.12
C LYS A 33 -3.96 -19.57 11.44
N HIS A 34 -4.82 -19.69 10.44
CA HIS A 34 -6.28 -19.76 10.63
C HIS A 34 -6.74 -21.04 11.35
N PHE A 35 -5.92 -22.11 11.34
CA PHE A 35 -6.18 -23.32 12.11
C PHE A 35 -5.75 -23.23 13.58
N LEU A 36 -4.99 -22.20 13.95
CA LEU A 36 -4.47 -22.06 15.31
C LEU A 36 -5.54 -21.49 16.24
N PRO A 37 -5.70 -22.05 17.46
CA PRO A 37 -6.53 -21.42 18.49
C PRO A 37 -6.11 -19.97 18.73
N LYS A 38 -7.06 -19.05 18.94
CA LYS A 38 -6.81 -17.63 19.21
C LYS A 38 -5.66 -17.35 20.21
N PRO A 39 -5.57 -18.02 21.39
CA PRO A 39 -4.47 -17.76 22.32
C PRO A 39 -3.10 -18.14 21.73
N VAL A 40 -3.04 -19.22 20.95
CA VAL A 40 -1.82 -19.67 20.27
C VAL A 40 -1.41 -18.69 19.17
N SER A 41 -2.39 -18.21 18.39
CA SER A 41 -2.18 -17.19 17.35
C SER A 41 -1.67 -15.86 17.92
N ALA A 42 -2.17 -15.45 19.09
CA ALA A 42 -1.71 -14.25 19.79
C ALA A 42 -0.27 -14.41 20.29
N SER A 43 0.07 -15.53 20.97
CA SER A 43 1.44 -15.80 21.40
C SER A 43 2.41 -15.92 20.23
N LEU A 44 1.98 -16.52 19.12
CA LEU A 44 2.80 -16.57 17.90
C LEU A 44 3.04 -15.18 17.33
N HIS A 45 2.03 -14.32 17.26
CA HIS A 45 2.18 -12.95 16.81
C HIS A 45 3.16 -12.17 17.70
N GLU A 46 3.04 -12.30 19.02
CA GLU A 46 3.95 -11.68 19.98
C GLU A 46 5.39 -12.18 19.81
N LEU A 47 5.58 -13.49 19.67
CA LEU A 47 6.89 -14.09 19.43
C LEU A 47 7.51 -13.55 18.14
N LEU A 48 6.78 -13.61 17.02
CA LEU A 48 7.22 -13.11 15.72
C LEU A 48 7.60 -11.63 15.79
N TYR A 49 6.83 -10.82 16.52
CA TYR A 49 7.12 -9.41 16.73
C TYR A 49 8.42 -9.20 17.54
N LYS A 50 8.64 -9.97 18.61
CA LYS A 50 9.88 -9.92 19.42
C LYS A 50 11.11 -10.31 18.61
N ILE A 51 11.05 -11.41 17.86
CA ILE A 51 12.20 -11.87 17.05
C ILE A 51 12.41 -11.03 15.78
N LEU A 52 11.41 -10.23 15.36
CA LEU A 52 11.54 -9.28 14.25
C LEU A 52 12.67 -8.27 14.47
N GLY A 53 13.09 -8.01 15.72
CA GLY A 53 14.26 -7.17 16.01
C GLY A 53 15.58 -7.70 15.41
N ASN A 54 15.70 -9.02 15.22
CA ASN A 54 16.90 -9.64 14.65
C ASN A 54 16.98 -9.37 13.13
N SER A 55 18.10 -8.82 12.66
CA SER A 55 18.28 -8.39 11.26
C SER A 55 18.23 -9.54 10.25
N ASN A 56 18.81 -10.70 10.57
CA ASN A 56 18.80 -11.87 9.70
C ASN A 56 17.39 -12.44 9.56
N PHE A 57 16.71 -12.61 10.70
CA PHE A 57 15.32 -13.05 10.70
C PHE A 57 14.41 -12.06 9.98
N LYS A 58 14.59 -10.74 10.22
CA LYS A 58 13.76 -9.70 9.61
C LYS A 58 13.75 -9.75 8.09
N LEU A 59 14.90 -9.95 7.45
CA LEU A 59 14.98 -10.05 6.00
C LEU A 59 14.26 -11.30 5.47
N SER A 60 14.52 -12.47 6.06
CA SER A 60 13.83 -13.72 5.68
C SER A 60 12.32 -13.60 5.91
N PHE A 61 11.92 -13.03 7.05
CA PHE A 61 10.53 -12.80 7.40
C PHE A 61 9.86 -11.87 6.41
N ALA A 62 10.50 -10.75 6.05
CA ALA A 62 9.95 -9.82 5.09
C ALA A 62 9.72 -10.46 3.72
N LYS A 63 10.63 -11.31 3.24
CA LYS A 63 10.45 -12.03 1.96
C LYS A 63 9.22 -12.94 1.98
N VAL A 64 9.03 -13.72 3.04
CA VAL A 64 7.85 -14.58 3.21
C VAL A 64 6.59 -13.75 3.44
N PHE A 65 6.67 -12.66 4.19
CA PHE A 65 5.54 -11.76 4.42
C PHE A 65 5.03 -11.16 3.11
N VAL A 66 5.94 -10.72 2.23
CA VAL A 66 5.58 -10.17 0.91
C VAL A 66 4.88 -11.21 0.03
N SER A 67 5.30 -12.48 0.05
CA SER A 67 4.62 -13.52 -0.74
C SER A 67 3.22 -13.87 -0.24
N HIS A 68 2.95 -13.68 1.05
CA HIS A 68 1.63 -13.97 1.66
C HIS A 68 0.72 -12.75 1.76
N TYR A 69 1.23 -11.55 1.49
CA TYR A 69 0.48 -10.31 1.63
C TYR A 69 -0.87 -10.31 0.87
N PRO A 70 -0.95 -10.74 -0.41
CA PRO A 70 -2.24 -10.74 -1.12
C PRO A 70 -3.28 -11.61 -0.43
N LYS A 71 -2.88 -12.80 0.02
CA LYS A 71 -3.76 -13.74 0.74
C LYS A 71 -4.27 -13.15 2.04
N PHE A 72 -3.41 -12.51 2.85
CA PHE A 72 -3.87 -11.86 4.08
C PHE A 72 -4.86 -10.72 3.80
N PHE A 73 -4.67 -10.00 2.71
CA PHE A 73 -5.57 -8.93 2.31
C PHE A 73 -6.92 -9.48 1.83
N GLU A 74 -6.90 -10.54 1.02
CA GLU A 74 -8.09 -11.26 0.54
C GLU A 74 -8.88 -11.90 1.67
N ASP A 75 -8.22 -12.60 2.60
CA ASP A 75 -8.84 -13.20 3.79
C ASP A 75 -9.57 -12.13 4.61
N SER A 76 -8.94 -10.97 4.79
CA SER A 76 -9.52 -9.83 5.48
C SER A 76 -10.74 -9.24 4.73
N ALA A 77 -10.66 -9.11 3.40
CA ALA A 77 -11.78 -8.66 2.57
C ALA A 77 -12.96 -9.65 2.56
N ALA A 78 -12.67 -10.95 2.57
CA ALA A 78 -13.67 -12.01 2.64
C ALA A 78 -14.36 -12.01 4.01
N ALA A 79 -13.61 -11.89 5.10
CA ALA A 79 -14.14 -11.79 6.45
C ALA A 79 -15.07 -10.57 6.62
N GLU A 80 -14.68 -9.42 6.06
CA GLU A 80 -15.52 -8.21 6.07
C GLU A 80 -16.78 -8.34 5.21
N SER A 81 -16.72 -9.09 4.12
CA SER A 81 -17.88 -9.34 3.26
C SER A 81 -18.88 -10.31 3.91
N ALA A 82 -18.39 -11.28 4.67
CA ALA A 82 -19.22 -12.25 5.42
C ALA A 82 -19.87 -11.64 6.68
N ALA A 83 -19.29 -10.56 7.22
CA ALA A 83 -19.82 -9.87 8.41
C ALA A 83 -21.04 -9.00 8.06
N ILE A 84 -22.22 -9.64 7.97
CA ILE A 84 -23.53 -8.95 7.90
C ILE A 84 -24.00 -8.65 9.33
N GLY A 85 -24.05 -7.38 9.71
CA GLY A 85 -24.82 -6.91 10.87
C GLY A 85 -24.30 -7.23 12.29
N ILE A 86 -23.15 -7.89 12.46
CA ILE A 86 -22.57 -8.12 13.79
C ILE A 86 -21.44 -7.11 14.05
N THR A 87 -21.70 -6.23 15.01
CA THR A 87 -20.75 -5.28 15.59
C THR A 87 -19.55 -6.00 16.20
N SER A 88 -18.38 -5.70 15.65
CA SER A 88 -17.15 -5.30 16.38
C SER A 88 -16.68 -6.14 17.58
N ALA A 89 -16.47 -7.46 17.43
CA ALA A 89 -15.69 -8.21 18.43
C ALA A 89 -14.53 -9.05 17.85
N ASN A 90 -14.61 -9.45 16.57
CA ASN A 90 -13.62 -10.36 15.96
C ASN A 90 -12.69 -9.69 14.93
N LYS A 91 -12.87 -8.38 14.65
CA LYS A 91 -12.13 -7.64 13.61
C LYS A 91 -10.63 -7.41 13.89
N TYR A 92 -10.19 -7.65 15.12
CA TYR A 92 -8.85 -7.25 15.57
C TYR A 92 -7.72 -8.22 15.20
N SER A 93 -7.96 -9.45 14.72
CA SER A 93 -6.87 -10.45 14.64
C SER A 93 -6.12 -10.51 13.31
N GLU A 94 -6.78 -10.38 12.15
CA GLU A 94 -6.12 -10.49 10.83
C GLU A 94 -5.61 -9.15 10.32
N HIS A 95 -6.44 -8.11 10.42
CA HIS A 95 -6.00 -6.73 10.19
C HIS A 95 -4.80 -6.35 11.06
N ALA A 96 -4.68 -6.89 12.28
CA ALA A 96 -3.52 -6.62 13.13
C ALA A 96 -2.21 -7.19 12.57
N ILE A 97 -2.21 -8.31 11.84
CA ILE A 97 -0.97 -8.88 11.29
C ILE A 97 -0.45 -7.98 10.17
N LEU A 98 -1.34 -7.67 9.21
CA LEU A 98 -1.02 -6.76 8.13
C LEU A 98 -0.57 -5.44 8.71
N ASN A 99 -1.36 -4.80 9.57
CA ASN A 99 -1.05 -3.49 10.14
C ASN A 99 0.24 -3.51 10.97
N SER A 100 0.46 -4.50 11.82
CA SER A 100 1.63 -4.54 12.70
C SER A 100 2.92 -4.82 11.92
N PHE A 101 2.94 -5.80 11.03
CA PHE A 101 4.19 -6.18 10.36
C PHE A 101 4.55 -5.30 9.17
N SER A 102 3.58 -4.90 8.35
CA SER A 102 3.88 -4.08 7.17
C SER A 102 4.46 -2.72 7.56
N VAL A 103 3.97 -2.06 8.62
CA VAL A 103 4.60 -0.85 9.16
C VAL A 103 6.04 -1.13 9.58
N GLN A 104 6.27 -2.22 10.32
CA GLN A 104 7.61 -2.56 10.84
C GLN A 104 8.59 -3.01 9.75
N ILE A 105 8.12 -3.35 8.55
CA ILE A 105 8.96 -3.81 7.43
C ILE A 105 9.13 -2.71 6.40
N PHE A 106 8.03 -2.13 5.91
CA PHE A 106 8.02 -1.22 4.77
C PHE A 106 8.49 0.20 5.10
N THR A 107 8.60 0.55 6.38
CA THR A 107 9.17 1.84 6.80
C THR A 107 10.69 1.83 6.95
N ILE A 108 11.35 0.68 6.83
CA ILE A 108 12.80 0.56 7.09
C ILE A 108 13.62 0.98 5.86
N PRO A 109 14.42 2.06 5.93
CA PRO A 109 15.11 2.62 4.76
C PRO A 109 16.08 1.68 4.06
N THR A 110 16.74 0.78 4.80
CA THR A 110 17.70 -0.17 4.21
C THR A 110 17.06 -1.46 3.71
N LEU A 111 15.88 -1.80 4.22
CA LEU A 111 15.18 -3.05 3.89
C LEU A 111 14.19 -2.84 2.74
N THR A 112 13.41 -1.76 2.77
CA THR A 112 12.33 -1.54 1.80
C THR A 112 12.83 -1.43 0.35
N PRO A 113 13.85 -0.61 0.02
CA PRO A 113 14.40 -0.59 -1.34
C PRO A 113 14.93 -1.96 -1.78
N LYS A 114 15.55 -2.70 -0.87
CA LYS A 114 16.02 -4.07 -1.12
C LYS A 114 14.86 -5.00 -1.48
N LEU A 115 13.72 -4.92 -0.77
CA LEU A 115 12.52 -5.70 -1.07
C LEU A 115 11.87 -5.31 -2.40
N VAL A 116 11.90 -4.02 -2.77
CA VAL A 116 11.41 -3.56 -4.08
C VAL A 116 12.24 -4.20 -5.20
N ILE A 117 13.56 -4.22 -5.07
CA ILE A 117 14.49 -4.73 -6.09
C ILE A 117 14.48 -6.26 -6.13
N GLU A 118 14.65 -6.91 -4.98
CA GLU A 118 14.87 -8.37 -4.91
C GLU A 118 13.59 -9.19 -4.80
N SER A 119 12.52 -8.62 -4.25
CA SER A 119 11.31 -9.36 -3.84
C SER A 119 10.03 -8.82 -4.47
N ARG A 120 10.16 -7.94 -5.48
CA ARG A 120 9.03 -7.37 -6.25
C ARG A 120 7.93 -6.77 -5.35
N LEU A 121 8.34 -6.16 -4.23
CA LEU A 121 7.40 -5.64 -3.22
C LEU A 121 6.35 -4.69 -3.81
N LEU A 122 6.78 -3.69 -4.60
CA LEU A 122 5.84 -2.73 -5.19
C LEU A 122 4.93 -3.36 -6.23
N GLU A 123 5.43 -4.30 -7.04
CA GLU A 123 4.64 -5.05 -8.02
C GLU A 123 3.51 -5.83 -7.32
N MET A 124 3.84 -6.51 -6.23
CA MET A 124 2.86 -7.22 -5.40
C MET A 124 1.81 -6.27 -4.82
N LEU A 125 2.21 -5.12 -4.27
CA LEU A 125 1.27 -4.15 -3.70
C LEU A 125 0.35 -3.55 -4.78
N LEU A 126 0.88 -3.16 -5.93
CA LEU A 126 0.08 -2.64 -7.03
C LEU A 126 -0.87 -3.70 -7.62
N GLY A 127 -0.41 -4.95 -7.72
CA GLY A 127 -1.25 -6.08 -8.12
C GLY A 127 -2.39 -6.34 -7.15
N THR A 128 -2.11 -6.37 -5.85
CA THR A 128 -3.14 -6.58 -4.82
C THR A 128 -4.16 -5.44 -4.81
N LEU A 129 -3.73 -4.19 -5.03
CA LEU A 129 -4.64 -3.04 -5.14
C LEU A 129 -5.52 -3.13 -6.39
N LYS A 130 -4.95 -3.58 -7.51
CA LYS A 130 -5.70 -3.81 -8.75
C LYS A 130 -6.80 -4.84 -8.53
N GLU A 131 -6.49 -6.01 -7.97
CA GLU A 131 -7.49 -7.06 -7.73
C GLU A 131 -8.58 -6.58 -6.75
N PHE A 132 -8.21 -5.81 -5.73
CA PHE A 132 -9.18 -5.16 -4.84
C PHE A 132 -10.13 -4.22 -5.59
N PHE A 133 -9.61 -3.36 -6.46
CA PHE A 133 -10.44 -2.46 -7.25
C PHE A 133 -11.33 -3.21 -8.24
N LEU A 134 -10.83 -4.29 -8.86
CA LEU A 134 -11.64 -5.15 -9.73
C LEU A 134 -12.81 -5.79 -8.96
N ALA A 135 -12.58 -6.26 -7.73
CA ALA A 135 -13.66 -6.78 -6.87
C ALA A 135 -14.72 -5.71 -6.53
N CYS A 136 -14.34 -4.43 -6.56
CA CYS A 136 -15.21 -3.29 -6.31
C CYS A 136 -15.80 -2.68 -7.60
N ALA A 137 -15.47 -3.22 -8.77
CA ALA A 137 -16.00 -2.74 -10.04
C ALA A 137 -17.49 -3.09 -10.22
N GLY A 138 -18.18 -2.24 -10.97
CA GLY A 138 -19.54 -2.47 -11.47
C GLY A 138 -19.54 -3.15 -12.83
N GLU A 139 -20.74 -3.42 -13.34
CA GLU A 139 -20.94 -4.03 -14.66
C GLU A 139 -20.42 -3.14 -15.81
N ASP A 140 -20.39 -1.83 -15.60
CA ASP A 140 -19.84 -0.84 -16.53
C ASP A 140 -18.30 -0.76 -16.51
N GLY A 141 -17.65 -1.63 -15.72
CA GLY A 141 -16.20 -1.66 -15.54
C GLY A 141 -15.66 -0.49 -14.73
N ARG A 142 -16.52 0.34 -14.11
CA ARG A 142 -16.09 1.45 -13.25
C ARG A 142 -16.12 1.05 -11.79
N LEU A 143 -15.25 1.69 -11.01
CA LEU A 143 -15.22 1.49 -9.58
C LEU A 143 -16.52 2.02 -8.95
N LEU A 144 -17.25 1.18 -8.21
CA LEU A 144 -18.51 1.58 -7.57
C LEU A 144 -18.26 2.08 -6.14
N GLY A 145 -18.32 3.40 -5.92
CA GLY A 145 -18.14 4.01 -4.60
C GLY A 145 -19.05 3.45 -3.51
N SER A 146 -20.23 2.95 -3.88
CA SER A 146 -21.22 2.35 -2.98
C SER A 146 -20.91 0.89 -2.59
N LYS A 147 -19.87 0.26 -3.16
CA LYS A 147 -19.51 -1.11 -2.81
C LYS A 147 -19.05 -1.17 -1.35
N GLY A 148 -19.57 -2.12 -0.58
CA GLY A 148 -19.33 -2.20 0.87
C GLY A 148 -17.85 -2.22 1.27
N LEU A 149 -16.97 -2.81 0.46
CA LEU A 149 -15.52 -2.82 0.70
C LEU A 149 -14.86 -1.43 0.60
N LEU A 150 -15.34 -0.58 -0.33
CA LEU A 150 -14.88 0.80 -0.46
C LEU A 150 -15.42 1.68 0.66
N VAL A 151 -16.70 1.53 1.00
CA VAL A 151 -17.33 2.24 2.12
C VAL A 151 -16.61 1.93 3.44
N LYS A 152 -16.20 0.67 3.65
CA LYS A 152 -15.41 0.22 4.81
C LYS A 152 -13.93 0.64 4.75
N ARG A 153 -13.49 1.32 3.69
CA ARG A 153 -12.11 1.82 3.49
C ARG A 153 -11.03 0.74 3.54
N MET A 154 -11.33 -0.46 3.06
CA MET A 154 -10.39 -1.59 3.05
C MET A 154 -9.11 -1.29 2.24
N TYR A 155 -9.21 -0.41 1.25
CA TYR A 155 -8.06 0.09 0.47
C TYR A 155 -7.03 0.87 1.31
N TYR A 156 -7.42 1.40 2.48
CA TYR A 156 -6.57 2.31 3.25
C TYR A 156 -5.22 1.68 3.57
N ARG A 157 -5.22 0.39 3.96
CA ARG A 157 -3.98 -0.26 4.38
C ARG A 157 -3.00 -0.43 3.23
N ILE A 158 -3.48 -0.94 2.11
CA ILE A 158 -2.64 -1.18 0.95
C ILE A 158 -2.10 0.11 0.33
N LEU A 159 -2.89 1.20 0.36
CA LEU A 159 -2.41 2.52 -0.07
C LEU A 159 -1.34 3.07 0.87
N GLU A 160 -1.52 2.97 2.19
CA GLU A 160 -0.48 3.38 3.14
C GLU A 160 0.80 2.54 2.98
N ASP A 161 0.69 1.25 2.68
CA ASP A 161 1.85 0.40 2.38
C ASP A 161 2.58 0.84 1.10
N ILE A 162 1.85 1.13 0.02
CA ILE A 162 2.43 1.71 -1.21
C ILE A 162 3.10 3.04 -0.89
N ARG A 163 2.45 3.89 -0.09
CA ARG A 163 3.00 5.18 0.34
C ARG A 163 4.30 5.00 1.13
N TYR A 164 4.36 4.07 2.09
CA TYR A 164 5.58 3.79 2.84
C TYR A 164 6.73 3.35 1.94
N VAL A 165 6.44 2.49 0.96
CA VAL A 165 7.43 2.03 -0.01
C VAL A 165 7.94 3.18 -0.87
N MET A 166 7.03 3.97 -1.46
CA MET A 166 7.37 5.05 -2.38
C MET A 166 7.96 6.29 -1.68
N ASN A 167 7.79 6.41 -0.37
CA ASN A 167 8.40 7.48 0.43
C ASN A 167 9.90 7.28 0.62
N HIS A 168 10.44 6.08 0.34
CA HIS A 168 11.88 5.86 0.21
C HIS A 168 12.31 6.33 -1.18
N PHE A 169 13.10 7.40 -1.22
CA PHE A 169 13.50 8.06 -2.45
C PHE A 169 14.23 7.10 -3.41
N GLU A 170 15.07 6.22 -2.89
CA GLU A 170 15.81 5.20 -3.65
C GLU A 170 14.85 4.22 -4.34
N ALA A 171 13.74 3.86 -3.69
CA ALA A 171 12.72 3.01 -4.27
C ALA A 171 11.97 3.76 -5.39
N ALA A 172 11.53 5.00 -5.14
CA ALA A 172 10.84 5.81 -6.14
C ALA A 172 11.70 6.08 -7.39
N LYS A 173 12.98 6.40 -7.19
CA LYS A 173 13.96 6.60 -8.26
C LYS A 173 14.19 5.31 -9.05
N TYR A 174 14.42 4.18 -8.36
CA TYR A 174 14.58 2.88 -9.01
C TYR A 174 13.37 2.52 -9.87
N VAL A 175 12.16 2.78 -9.36
CA VAL A 175 10.92 2.53 -10.10
C VAL A 175 10.85 3.35 -11.38
N ALA A 176 11.16 4.65 -11.31
CA ALA A 176 11.15 5.52 -12.47
C ALA A 176 12.21 5.13 -13.53
N GLU A 177 13.42 4.78 -13.11
CA GLU A 177 14.54 4.50 -14.02
C GLU A 177 14.53 3.08 -14.59
N ARG A 178 14.18 2.08 -13.78
CA ARG A 178 14.43 0.66 -14.08
C ARG A 178 13.16 -0.17 -14.19
N LYS A 179 12.02 0.34 -13.73
CA LYS A 179 10.75 -0.38 -13.63
C LYS A 179 9.56 0.48 -14.05
N SER A 180 9.69 1.17 -15.19
CA SER A 180 8.67 2.09 -15.72
C SER A 180 7.28 1.45 -15.89
N GLU A 181 7.19 0.12 -16.02
CA GLU A 181 5.94 -0.63 -16.04
C GLU A 181 5.12 -0.47 -14.76
N LEU A 182 5.76 -0.27 -13.61
CA LEU A 182 5.10 -0.05 -12.33
C LEU A 182 4.51 1.36 -12.25
N SER A 183 5.20 2.37 -12.78
CA SER A 183 4.65 3.72 -12.95
C SER A 183 3.44 3.70 -13.90
N ARG A 184 3.51 2.94 -14.99
CA ARG A 184 2.36 2.75 -15.89
C ARG A 184 1.20 2.03 -15.21
N ALA A 185 1.48 0.99 -14.42
CA ALA A 185 0.45 0.30 -13.63
C ALA A 185 -0.24 1.26 -12.64
N TRP A 186 0.52 2.14 -11.98
CA TRP A 186 -0.02 3.18 -11.12
C TRP A 186 -0.93 4.16 -11.88
N LEU A 187 -0.54 4.59 -13.08
CA LEU A 187 -1.38 5.45 -13.93
C LEU A 187 -2.69 4.75 -14.36
N HIS A 188 -2.64 3.46 -14.66
CA HIS A 188 -3.86 2.69 -14.95
C HIS A 188 -4.77 2.59 -13.71
N LEU A 189 -4.21 2.42 -12.51
CA LEU A 189 -4.98 2.43 -11.27
C LEU A 189 -5.63 3.80 -11.01
N LEU A 190 -4.90 4.90 -11.25
CA LEU A 190 -5.45 6.25 -11.18
C LEU A 190 -6.62 6.40 -12.14
N ALA A 191 -6.45 6.03 -13.41
CA ALA A 191 -7.51 6.09 -14.42
C ALA A 191 -8.73 5.23 -14.02
N PHE A 192 -8.51 4.09 -13.37
CA PHE A 192 -9.58 3.20 -12.92
C PHE A 192 -10.46 3.80 -11.81
N VAL A 193 -9.86 4.61 -10.93
CA VAL A 193 -10.58 5.30 -9.84
C VAL A 193 -11.33 6.54 -10.35
N GLN A 194 -11.01 7.05 -11.54
CA GLN A 194 -11.65 8.23 -12.09
C GLN A 194 -13.14 8.04 -12.32
N GLY A 195 -13.92 9.04 -11.93
CA GLY A 195 -15.36 9.02 -12.13
C GLY A 195 -16.10 8.00 -11.26
N MET A 196 -15.49 7.52 -10.16
CA MET A 196 -16.11 6.63 -9.17
C MET A 196 -17.36 7.24 -8.49
N TYR A 197 -17.48 8.57 -8.45
CA TYR A 197 -18.66 9.26 -7.91
C TYR A 197 -19.08 10.47 -8.76
N PRO A 198 -19.71 10.24 -9.92
CA PRO A 198 -20.08 11.32 -10.84
C PRO A 198 -21.21 12.16 -10.23
N GLN A 199 -20.93 13.44 -9.95
CA GLN A 199 -21.95 14.37 -9.47
C GLN A 199 -22.91 14.72 -10.61
N ARG A 200 -24.16 14.25 -10.52
CA ARG A 200 -25.22 14.59 -11.47
C ARG A 200 -26.17 15.58 -10.82
N ARG A 201 -26.53 16.63 -11.56
CA ARG A 201 -27.57 17.57 -11.14
C ARG A 201 -28.91 16.83 -11.06
N MET A 202 -29.49 16.73 -9.87
CA MET A 202 -30.88 16.29 -9.71
C MET A 202 -31.81 17.49 -9.92
N THR A 203 -32.89 17.30 -10.68
CA THR A 203 -33.94 18.29 -10.90
C THR A 203 -35.29 17.69 -10.55
N GLY A 204 -36.06 18.35 -9.69
CA GLY A 204 -37.47 18.00 -9.41
C GLY A 204 -37.73 17.15 -8.17
N ILE A 205 -36.69 16.69 -7.45
CA ILE A 205 -36.83 15.97 -6.16
C ILE A 205 -35.94 16.68 -5.13
N HIS A 206 -36.50 16.99 -3.96
CA HIS A 206 -35.73 17.51 -2.84
C HIS A 206 -34.84 16.39 -2.28
N VAL A 207 -33.53 16.61 -2.24
CA VAL A 207 -32.58 15.71 -1.58
C VAL A 207 -32.50 16.16 -0.13
N GLU A 208 -33.10 15.40 0.78
CA GLU A 208 -33.11 15.72 2.21
C GLU A 208 -31.75 15.47 2.88
N GLU A 209 -30.98 14.48 2.39
CA GLU A 209 -29.69 14.09 2.95
C GLU A 209 -28.74 13.57 1.86
N ASP A 210 -27.46 14.00 1.91
CA ASP A 210 -26.42 13.55 0.99
C ASP A 210 -25.98 12.11 1.32
N ASN A 211 -25.72 11.30 0.30
CA ASN A 211 -25.23 9.94 0.50
C ASN A 211 -23.79 9.94 1.04
N GLU A 212 -23.54 9.37 2.22
CA GLU A 212 -22.22 9.29 2.88
C GLU A 212 -21.11 8.59 2.05
N VAL A 213 -21.46 7.90 0.96
CA VAL A 213 -20.52 7.32 -0.02
C VAL A 213 -19.44 8.31 -0.45
N TRP A 214 -19.78 9.60 -0.59
CA TRP A 214 -18.84 10.65 -1.01
C TRP A 214 -17.58 10.70 -0.13
N SER A 215 -17.72 10.43 1.18
CA SER A 215 -16.63 10.54 2.15
C SER A 215 -15.53 9.49 1.90
N SER A 216 -15.93 8.27 1.55
CA SER A 216 -15.01 7.17 1.24
C SER A 216 -14.32 7.38 -0.10
N VAL A 217 -15.08 7.82 -1.11
CA VAL A 217 -14.58 8.14 -2.45
C VAL A 217 -13.55 9.26 -2.39
N TYR A 218 -13.89 10.37 -1.72
CA TYR A 218 -12.96 11.49 -1.50
C TYR A 218 -11.69 11.05 -0.77
N SER A 219 -11.82 10.20 0.26
CA SER A 219 -10.68 9.72 1.02
C SER A 219 -9.76 8.83 0.16
N LEU A 220 -10.32 8.03 -0.76
CA LEU A 220 -9.55 7.26 -1.73
C LEU A 220 -8.80 8.20 -2.68
N GLU A 221 -9.49 9.16 -3.29
CA GLU A 221 -8.89 10.13 -4.21
C GLU A 221 -7.74 10.90 -3.57
N ASN A 222 -7.91 11.37 -2.34
CA ASN A 222 -6.88 12.11 -1.62
C ASN A 222 -5.62 11.26 -1.35
N GLN A 223 -5.80 9.98 -1.00
CA GLN A 223 -4.68 9.05 -0.79
C GLN A 223 -3.95 8.73 -2.10
N MET A 224 -4.71 8.49 -3.17
CA MET A 224 -4.16 8.31 -4.52
C MET A 224 -3.35 9.54 -4.96
N ALA A 225 -3.87 10.75 -4.77
CA ALA A 225 -3.15 11.98 -5.10
C ALA A 225 -1.85 12.13 -4.28
N SER A 226 -1.88 11.80 -2.99
CA SER A 226 -0.69 11.83 -2.13
C SER A 226 0.39 10.87 -2.63
N ILE A 227 0.03 9.63 -2.98
CA ILE A 227 0.99 8.64 -3.50
C ILE A 227 1.50 9.04 -4.88
N HIS A 228 0.64 9.61 -5.73
CA HIS A 228 1.04 10.04 -7.07
C HIS A 228 2.21 11.04 -7.04
N SER A 229 2.23 11.95 -6.06
CA SER A 229 3.35 12.89 -5.87
C SER A 229 4.70 12.18 -5.69
N LEU A 230 4.73 10.99 -5.08
CA LEU A 230 5.94 10.21 -4.86
C LEU A 230 6.45 9.57 -6.16
N PHE A 231 5.54 9.09 -7.02
CA PHE A 231 5.89 8.63 -8.35
C PHE A 231 6.48 9.76 -9.21
N VAL A 232 5.88 10.95 -9.14
CA VAL A 232 6.37 12.14 -9.86
C VAL A 232 7.74 12.56 -9.33
N ALA A 233 7.94 12.60 -8.01
CA ALA A 233 9.22 12.95 -7.40
C ALA A 233 10.35 11.98 -7.81
N GLY A 234 10.05 10.68 -7.87
CA GLY A 234 10.99 9.68 -8.38
C GLY A 234 11.40 9.94 -9.83
N ALA A 235 10.44 10.26 -10.71
CA ALA A 235 10.70 10.54 -12.11
C ALA A 235 11.43 11.88 -12.35
N ALA A 236 11.08 12.92 -11.61
CA ALA A 236 11.68 14.25 -11.72
C ALA A 236 13.17 14.26 -11.33
N SER A 237 13.63 13.28 -10.55
CA SER A 237 15.06 13.15 -10.20
C SER A 237 15.98 12.90 -11.40
N ASN A 238 15.43 12.45 -12.54
CA ASN A 238 16.19 12.25 -13.77
C ASN A 238 16.25 13.52 -14.63
N ALA A 239 15.20 14.36 -14.58
CA ALA A 239 15.12 15.58 -15.36
C ALA A 239 16.17 16.61 -14.91
N SER A 240 16.46 16.67 -13.61
CA SER A 240 17.51 17.56 -13.07
C SER A 240 18.93 17.15 -13.45
N LEU A 241 19.16 15.89 -13.84
CA LEU A 241 20.47 15.42 -14.30
C LEU A 241 20.71 15.71 -15.80
N GLU A 242 19.66 15.79 -16.62
CA GLU A 242 19.79 16.20 -18.03
C GLU A 242 19.99 17.72 -18.19
N GLU A 243 19.44 18.55 -17.29
CA GLU A 243 19.69 20.00 -17.30
C GLU A 243 21.06 20.41 -16.71
N THR A 244 21.74 19.52 -15.98
CA THR A 244 23.02 19.83 -15.30
C THR A 244 24.26 19.66 -16.19
N TYR A 245 24.15 19.13 -17.42
CA TYR A 245 25.28 19.09 -18.36
C TYR A 245 25.65 20.45 -18.97
N LEU A 246 25.03 21.55 -18.51
CA LEU A 246 25.48 22.91 -18.84
C LEU A 246 26.02 23.73 -17.65
N SER A 247 26.12 23.22 -16.42
CA SER A 247 26.75 23.98 -15.29
C SER A 247 27.13 23.10 -14.10
N THR A 248 28.42 23.09 -13.75
CA THR A 248 29.04 22.41 -12.59
C THR A 248 28.79 23.13 -11.24
N PRO A 249 29.18 22.58 -10.06
CA PRO A 249 28.24 22.14 -9.02
C PRO A 249 28.31 22.97 -7.73
N CYS A 250 27.23 23.05 -6.96
CA CYS A 250 27.34 23.37 -5.54
C CYS A 250 26.29 22.64 -4.71
N GLY A 251 26.76 21.97 -3.67
CA GLY A 251 25.98 21.07 -2.83
C GLY A 251 25.00 21.79 -1.92
N SER A 252 23.84 21.16 -1.71
CA SER A 252 23.08 21.19 -0.46
C SER A 252 21.97 20.14 -0.54
N PHE A 253 22.22 18.95 0.02
CA PHE A 253 21.29 17.81 0.03
C PHE A 253 20.18 17.95 1.09
N GLY A 254 19.89 19.18 1.53
CA GLY A 254 18.94 19.47 2.61
C GLY A 254 17.61 20.09 2.18
N LEU A 255 17.43 20.45 0.90
CA LEU A 255 16.30 21.31 0.47
C LEU A 255 15.27 20.63 -0.45
N ALA A 256 15.44 19.37 -0.84
CA ALA A 256 14.50 18.72 -1.75
C ALA A 256 13.14 18.38 -1.10
N LYS A 257 13.05 18.35 0.24
CA LYS A 257 11.79 18.12 0.96
C LYS A 257 10.94 19.39 1.13
N GLU A 258 11.53 20.57 1.02
CA GLU A 258 10.83 21.86 1.18
C GLU A 258 10.50 22.56 -0.15
N ALA A 259 11.05 22.08 -1.27
CA ALA A 259 10.91 22.75 -2.56
C ALA A 259 9.63 22.41 -3.36
N LEU A 260 8.93 21.29 -3.08
CA LEU A 260 7.60 21.04 -3.64
C LEU A 260 6.55 21.81 -2.84
N GLY A 261 6.57 23.13 -3.01
CA GLY A 261 5.59 24.03 -2.42
C GLY A 261 4.18 23.61 -2.82
N ASN A 262 3.25 23.72 -1.87
CA ASN A 262 1.82 23.38 -2.00
C ASN A 262 1.16 23.94 -3.29
N ARG A 263 1.73 25.01 -3.87
CA ARG A 263 1.29 25.62 -5.12
C ARG A 263 1.69 24.84 -6.38
N GLU A 264 2.88 24.25 -6.45
CA GLU A 264 3.28 23.45 -7.61
C GLU A 264 2.50 22.13 -7.65
N PHE A 265 2.20 21.56 -6.48
CA PHE A 265 1.30 20.42 -6.36
C PHE A 265 -0.15 20.78 -6.77
N GLN A 266 -0.69 21.92 -6.30
CA GLN A 266 -1.99 22.41 -6.75
C GLN A 266 -2.02 22.74 -8.25
N GLN A 267 -0.95 23.31 -8.79
CA GLN A 267 -0.83 23.62 -10.21
C GLN A 267 -0.69 22.35 -11.05
N ALA A 268 0.01 21.32 -10.58
CA ALA A 268 0.07 20.01 -11.23
C ALA A 268 -1.29 19.33 -11.25
N CYS A 269 -2.04 19.38 -10.13
CA CYS A 269 -3.43 18.91 -10.06
C CYS A 269 -4.37 19.71 -10.99
N GLN A 270 -4.22 21.03 -11.09
CA GLN A 270 -5.01 21.87 -12.00
C GLN A 270 -4.65 21.65 -13.47
N ASN A 271 -3.36 21.54 -13.79
CA ASN A 271 -2.88 21.24 -15.14
C ASN A 271 -3.35 19.85 -15.58
N TRP A 272 -3.42 18.88 -14.67
CA TRP A 272 -4.01 17.57 -14.93
C TRP A 272 -5.51 17.64 -15.18
N MET A 273 -6.29 18.38 -14.37
CA MET A 273 -7.72 18.63 -14.65
C MET A 273 -7.96 19.30 -16.01
N CYS A 274 -7.01 20.11 -16.50
CA CYS A 274 -7.06 20.72 -17.84
C CYS A 274 -6.68 19.73 -18.95
N ILE A 275 -5.65 18.91 -18.78
CA ILE A 275 -5.24 17.88 -19.75
C ILE A 275 -6.35 16.84 -19.94
N GLU A 276 -7.05 16.47 -18.87
CA GLU A 276 -8.21 15.57 -18.94
C GLU A 276 -9.40 16.15 -19.73
N ARG A 277 -9.60 17.46 -19.69
CA ARG A 277 -10.68 18.11 -20.45
C ARG A 277 -10.41 18.05 -21.95
N VAL A 278 -9.14 18.11 -22.36
CA VAL A 278 -8.70 18.01 -23.76
C VAL A 278 -8.68 16.57 -24.28
N GLN A 279 -8.43 15.58 -23.41
CA GLN A 279 -8.43 14.17 -23.80
C GLN A 279 -9.84 13.58 -23.88
N ARG A 280 -10.86 14.19 -23.25
CA ARG A 280 -12.26 13.74 -23.30
C ARG A 280 -12.89 13.83 -24.69
N ASP A 281 -12.39 14.73 -25.55
CA ASP A 281 -12.92 14.99 -26.89
C ASP A 281 -12.37 14.05 -27.98
N LYS A 282 -11.48 13.11 -27.63
CA LYS A 282 -10.88 12.15 -28.59
C LYS A 282 -11.37 10.70 -28.45
N TRP A 283 -12.33 10.44 -27.57
CA TRP A 283 -12.81 9.09 -27.27
C TRP A 283 -14.34 8.97 -27.27
N CYS A 284 -15.04 9.84 -28.01
CA CYS A 284 -16.40 9.58 -28.50
C CYS A 284 -16.34 9.09 -29.94
#